data_AF-A0A7V6MA69-F1
#
_entry.id   AF-A0A7V6MA69-F1
#
_cell.length_a   1.000
_cell.length_b   1.000
_cell.length_c   1.000
_cell.angle_alpha   90.00
_cell.angle_beta   90.00
_cell.angle_gamma   90.00
#
_symmetry.space_group_name_H-M   'P 1'
#
loop_
_entity.id
_entity.type
_entity.pdbx_description
1 polymer ?
#
loop_
_entity_poly.entity_id
_entity_poly.type
_entity_poly.pdbx_seq_one_letter_code
_entity_poly.pdbx_strand_id
1 'polypeptide(L)'
;MGPIDPNSHYEDLLRSIIGQQLSVKAADTIWGRVLVLINNEITPGSILSIPDDKLRKTGLSRPKISYIKNLSESINKGDLDLEPLHKLKDYEVIKELTKIKGIGVWTSEMFLIFSLKRENVFSLGDLGLFNAMKALYNPLLTKYDYKTKEFCTHLQNSLFSATFTPYFFKRSYALSKTVRPFTAVGLKITIFYCLFLWFAAFF
;
A
#
# COMPACT_ATOMS: atom_id res chain seq x y z
N MET A 1 11.24 -8.52 17.74
CA MET A 1 10.01 -8.35 16.93
C MET A 1 8.99 -7.78 17.89
N GLY A 2 8.66 -6.49 17.76
CA GLY A 2 7.69 -5.86 18.65
C GLY A 2 6.26 -6.34 18.34
N PRO A 3 5.32 -6.24 19.29
CA PRO A 3 3.92 -6.52 19.03
C PRO A 3 3.42 -5.66 17.85
N ILE A 4 2.61 -6.26 16.99
CA ILE A 4 1.88 -5.57 15.93
C ILE A 4 0.79 -4.77 16.65
N ASP A 5 0.88 -3.44 16.65
CA ASP A 5 -0.08 -2.58 17.34
C ASP A 5 -1.34 -2.43 16.46
N PRO A 6 -2.53 -2.88 16.89
CA PRO A 6 -3.80 -2.63 16.19
C PRO A 6 -4.01 -1.17 15.77
N ASN A 7 -3.59 -0.22 16.61
CA ASN A 7 -3.71 1.21 16.31
C ASN A 7 -2.86 1.60 15.10
N SER A 8 -1.76 0.88 14.86
CA SER A 8 -0.93 1.10 13.67
C SER A 8 -1.65 0.72 12.37
N HIS A 9 -2.50 -0.32 12.36
CA HIS A 9 -3.22 -0.71 11.15
C HIS A 9 -4.33 0.27 10.78
N TYR A 10 -5.05 0.79 11.77
CA TYR A 10 -6.06 1.81 11.53
C TYR A 10 -5.40 3.10 11.02
N GLU A 11 -4.29 3.52 11.64
CA GLU A 11 -3.48 4.64 11.18
C GLU A 11 -3.01 4.45 9.73
N ASP A 12 -2.44 3.29 9.41
CA ASP A 12 -1.93 2.98 8.07
C ASP A 12 -3.02 3.10 7.00
N LEU A 13 -4.22 2.59 7.28
CA LEU A 13 -5.36 2.68 6.36
C LEU A 13 -5.83 4.14 6.21
N LEU A 14 -5.88 4.91 7.29
CA LEU A 14 -6.17 6.35 7.22
C LEU A 14 -5.14 7.07 6.36
N ARG A 15 -3.85 6.89 6.63
CA ARG A 15 -2.75 7.51 5.87
C ARG A 15 -2.81 7.11 4.40
N SER A 16 -3.10 5.84 4.12
CA SER A 16 -3.30 5.34 2.75
C SER A 16 -4.40 6.11 2.02
N ILE A 17 -5.61 6.20 2.61
CA ILE A 17 -6.76 6.93 2.02
C ILE A 17 -6.43 8.41 1.83
N ILE A 18 -5.82 9.03 2.84
CA ILE A 18 -5.46 10.46 2.83
C ILE A 18 -4.41 10.75 1.76
N GLY A 19 -3.45 9.85 1.57
CA GLY A 19 -2.36 9.98 0.60
C GLY A 19 -2.76 9.77 -0.86
N GLN A 20 -3.89 9.11 -1.14
CA GLN A 20 -4.30 8.79 -2.52
C GLN A 20 -4.21 9.99 -3.48
N GLN A 21 -3.52 9.83 -4.61
CA GLN A 21 -3.38 10.85 -5.66
C GLN A 21 -2.71 12.16 -5.21
N LEU A 22 -1.87 12.14 -4.17
CA LEU A 22 -1.09 13.28 -3.70
C LEU A 22 0.42 13.00 -3.81
N SER A 23 1.25 14.03 -3.65
CA SER A 23 2.67 13.80 -3.33
C SER A 23 2.83 13.52 -1.83
N VAL A 24 3.95 12.89 -1.43
CA VAL A 24 4.34 12.67 -0.01
C VAL A 24 4.12 13.93 0.81
N LYS A 25 4.75 15.01 0.36
CA LYS A 25 4.80 16.27 1.10
C LYS A 25 3.39 16.83 1.31
N ALA A 26 2.52 16.69 0.32
CA ALA A 26 1.13 17.10 0.44
C ALA A 26 0.34 16.18 1.38
N ALA A 27 0.53 14.86 1.27
CA ALA A 27 -0.08 13.87 2.15
C ALA A 27 0.33 14.10 3.62
N ASP A 28 1.62 14.25 3.91
CA ASP A 28 2.17 14.52 5.24
C ASP A 28 1.65 15.82 5.83
N THR A 29 1.56 16.87 5.01
CA THR A 29 1.01 18.17 5.43
C THR A 29 -0.46 18.04 5.85
N ILE A 30 -1.27 17.31 5.08
CA ILE A 30 -2.68 17.07 5.41
C ILE A 30 -2.78 16.18 6.64
N TRP A 31 -1.98 15.11 6.71
CA TRP A 31 -1.95 14.19 7.84
C TRP A 31 -1.61 14.91 9.15
N GLY A 32 -0.57 15.73 9.18
CA GLY A 32 -0.22 16.53 10.35
C GLY A 32 -1.33 17.46 10.82
N ARG A 33 -2.08 18.08 9.90
CA ARG A 33 -3.26 18.90 10.25
C ARG A 33 -4.41 18.06 10.81
N VAL A 34 -4.61 16.84 10.30
CA VAL A 34 -5.61 15.90 10.83
C VAL A 34 -5.22 15.47 12.25
N LEU A 35 -3.95 15.12 12.50
CA LEU A 35 -3.45 14.76 13.83
C LEU A 35 -3.68 15.86 14.86
N VAL A 36 -3.38 17.12 14.51
CA VAL A 36 -3.67 18.27 15.38
C VAL A 36 -5.17 18.39 15.66
N LEU A 37 -6.02 18.17 14.65
CA LEU A 37 -7.47 18.29 14.79
C LEU A 37 -8.08 17.21 15.69
N ILE A 38 -7.49 16.01 15.72
CA ILE A 38 -7.91 14.89 16.58
C ILE A 38 -7.11 14.77 17.87
N ASN A 39 -6.33 15.81 18.24
CA ASN A 39 -5.47 15.82 19.44
C ASN A 39 -4.49 14.63 19.53
N ASN A 40 -4.01 14.15 18.38
CA ASN A 40 -3.15 12.95 18.25
C ASN A 40 -3.79 11.65 18.75
N GLU A 41 -5.10 11.63 18.99
CA GLU A 41 -5.81 10.41 19.34
C GLU A 41 -6.28 9.71 18.07
N ILE A 42 -5.56 8.68 17.63
CA ILE A 42 -5.85 7.97 16.37
C ILE A 42 -6.84 6.82 16.65
N THR A 43 -8.10 7.16 16.85
CA THR A 43 -9.18 6.18 17.10
C THR A 43 -10.35 6.41 16.14
N PRO A 44 -11.17 5.37 15.85
CA PRO A 44 -12.39 5.55 15.07
C PRO A 44 -13.29 6.64 15.66
N GLY A 45 -13.43 6.65 16.99
CA GLY A 45 -14.23 7.65 17.71
C GLY A 45 -13.73 9.09 17.49
N SER A 46 -12.41 9.32 17.49
CA SER A 46 -11.85 10.65 17.30
C SER A 46 -12.20 11.20 15.90
N ILE A 47 -12.02 10.42 14.84
CA ILE A 47 -12.39 10.82 13.47
C ILE A 47 -13.89 11.04 13.36
N LEU A 48 -14.72 10.18 13.94
CA LEU A 48 -16.18 10.30 13.89
C LEU A 48 -16.70 11.54 14.61
N SER A 49 -16.05 11.95 15.71
CA SER A 49 -16.44 13.13 16.49
C SER A 49 -16.23 14.47 15.78
N ILE A 50 -15.34 14.54 14.78
CA ILE A 50 -15.02 15.78 14.07
C ILE A 50 -16.04 16.06 12.95
N PRO A 51 -16.68 17.24 12.92
CA PRO A 51 -17.53 17.65 11.80
C PRO A 51 -16.80 17.69 10.44
N ASP A 52 -17.50 17.33 9.37
CA ASP A 52 -16.94 17.26 8.00
C ASP A 52 -16.36 18.59 7.51
N ASP A 53 -16.93 19.74 7.92
CA ASP A 53 -16.41 21.07 7.57
C ASP A 53 -15.03 21.34 8.19
N LYS A 54 -14.80 20.85 9.41
CA LYS A 54 -13.49 20.92 10.07
C LYS A 54 -12.49 19.98 9.39
N LEU A 55 -12.90 18.77 9.03
CA LEU A 55 -12.06 17.86 8.25
C LEU A 55 -11.71 18.45 6.86
N ARG A 56 -12.63 19.18 6.23
CA ARG A 56 -12.36 19.85 4.95
C ARG A 56 -11.25 20.90 5.08
N LYS A 57 -11.18 21.61 6.21
CA LYS A 57 -10.17 22.65 6.48
C LYS A 57 -8.74 22.10 6.61
N THR A 58 -8.55 20.81 6.84
CA THR A 58 -7.20 20.20 6.86
C THR A 58 -6.62 20.03 5.44
N GLY A 59 -7.47 20.06 4.41
CA GLY A 59 -7.11 19.85 3.00
C GLY A 59 -7.71 18.57 2.40
N LEU A 60 -8.37 17.73 3.19
CA LEU A 60 -9.03 16.51 2.71
C LEU A 60 -10.14 16.81 1.73
N SER A 61 -10.22 16.09 0.61
CA SER A 61 -11.34 16.17 -0.32
C SER A 61 -12.63 15.57 0.27
N ARG A 62 -13.81 15.97 -0.25
CA ARG A 62 -15.10 15.39 0.19
C ARG A 62 -15.14 13.85 0.07
N PRO A 63 -14.66 13.23 -1.02
CA PRO A 63 -14.57 11.77 -1.10
C PRO A 63 -13.70 11.17 0.01
N LYS A 64 -12.52 11.74 0.26
CA LYS A 64 -11.61 11.24 1.31
C LYS A 64 -12.24 11.34 2.70
N ILE A 65 -12.96 12.42 2.99
CA ILE A 65 -13.74 12.56 4.24
C ILE A 65 -14.75 11.42 4.35
N SER A 66 -15.54 11.17 3.29
CA SER A 66 -16.50 10.06 3.28
C SER A 66 -15.82 8.70 3.49
N TYR A 67 -14.62 8.48 2.93
CA TYR A 67 -13.91 7.22 3.06
C TYR A 67 -13.34 7.00 4.46
N ILE A 68 -12.67 8.00 5.05
CA ILE A 68 -12.14 7.87 6.42
C ILE A 68 -13.27 7.75 7.45
N LYS A 69 -14.40 8.44 7.24
CA LYS A 69 -15.61 8.28 8.07
C LYS A 69 -16.17 6.87 7.93
N ASN A 70 -16.33 6.37 6.70
CA ASN A 70 -16.84 5.02 6.47
C ASN A 70 -15.94 3.94 7.10
N LEU A 71 -14.63 4.03 6.94
CA LEU A 71 -13.67 3.15 7.62
C LEU A 71 -13.86 3.18 9.13
N SER A 72 -13.94 4.38 9.70
CA SER A 72 -14.09 4.57 11.15
C SER A 72 -15.44 4.04 11.66
N GLU A 73 -16.52 4.26 10.92
CA GLU A 73 -17.84 3.71 11.26
C GLU A 73 -17.85 2.19 11.24
N SER A 74 -17.28 1.56 10.20
CA SER A 74 -17.24 0.10 10.09
C SER A 74 -16.46 -0.55 11.22
N ILE A 75 -15.35 0.06 11.66
CA ILE A 75 -14.60 -0.44 12.83
C ILE A 75 -15.40 -0.21 14.11
N ASN A 76 -15.98 0.97 14.30
CA ASN A 76 -16.74 1.30 15.51
C ASN A 76 -18.02 0.47 15.67
N LYS A 77 -18.63 0.02 14.58
CA LYS A 77 -19.80 -0.88 14.57
C LYS A 77 -19.42 -2.36 14.71
N GLY A 78 -18.14 -2.71 14.58
CA GLY A 78 -17.66 -4.09 14.56
C GLY A 78 -17.85 -4.81 13.22
N ASP A 79 -18.19 -4.09 12.15
CA ASP A 79 -18.31 -4.66 10.79
C ASP A 79 -16.93 -5.00 10.20
N LEU A 80 -15.87 -4.33 10.67
CA LEU A 80 -14.48 -4.61 10.32
C LEU A 80 -13.63 -4.70 11.58
N ASP A 81 -13.04 -5.86 11.80
CA ASP A 81 -12.02 -6.07 12.83
C ASP A 81 -10.63 -6.16 12.17
N LEU A 82 -9.73 -5.24 12.56
CA LEU A 82 -8.38 -5.18 12.02
C LEU A 82 -7.41 -6.14 12.72
N GLU A 83 -7.74 -6.58 13.93
CA GLU A 83 -6.88 -7.47 14.71
C GLU A 83 -6.62 -8.82 14.03
N PRO A 84 -7.63 -9.57 13.57
CA PRO A 84 -7.42 -10.89 12.99
C PRO A 84 -6.76 -10.86 11.61
N LEU A 85 -6.66 -9.70 10.95
CA LEU A 85 -6.18 -9.61 9.56
C LEU A 85 -4.79 -10.22 9.36
N HIS A 86 -3.90 -10.12 10.35
CA HIS A 86 -2.57 -10.71 10.27
C HIS A 86 -2.57 -12.25 10.20
N LYS A 87 -3.66 -12.91 10.62
CA LYS A 87 -3.84 -14.38 10.58
C LYS A 87 -4.53 -14.87 9.32
N LEU A 88 -5.21 -13.98 8.61
CA LEU A 88 -5.97 -14.32 7.41
C LEU A 88 -5.06 -14.56 6.20
N LYS A 89 -5.59 -15.26 5.19
CA LYS A 89 -4.94 -15.36 3.88
C LYS A 89 -5.09 -14.05 3.12
N ASP A 90 -4.17 -13.78 2.20
CA ASP A 90 -4.11 -12.51 1.47
C ASP A 90 -5.44 -12.17 0.76
N TYR A 91 -6.09 -13.15 0.13
CA TYR A 91 -7.39 -12.94 -0.54
C TYR A 91 -8.53 -12.62 0.44
N GLU A 92 -8.46 -13.11 1.67
CA GLU A 92 -9.46 -12.87 2.71
C GLU A 92 -9.31 -11.44 3.24
N VAL A 93 -8.09 -10.99 3.50
CA VAL A 93 -7.80 -9.59 3.86
C VAL A 93 -8.29 -8.64 2.77
N ILE A 94 -7.98 -8.93 1.50
CA ILE A 94 -8.45 -8.10 0.37
C ILE A 94 -9.98 -8.06 0.34
N LYS A 95 -10.64 -9.21 0.51
CA LYS A 95 -12.11 -9.30 0.53
C LYS A 95 -12.72 -8.50 1.67
N GLU A 96 -12.14 -8.53 2.86
CA GLU A 96 -12.63 -7.75 4.01
C GLU A 96 -12.44 -6.24 3.79
N LEU A 97 -11.24 -5.83 3.41
CA LEU A 97 -10.90 -4.41 3.23
C LEU A 97 -11.68 -3.76 2.08
N THR A 98 -11.94 -4.49 0.99
CA THR A 98 -12.68 -3.96 -0.18
C THR A 98 -14.18 -3.76 0.06
N LYS A 99 -14.72 -4.20 1.20
CA LYS A 99 -16.09 -3.83 1.63
C LYS A 99 -16.16 -2.35 2.01
N ILE A 100 -15.04 -1.74 2.40
CA ILE A 100 -14.98 -0.35 2.83
C ILE A 100 -14.91 0.58 1.62
N LYS A 101 -15.82 1.54 1.58
CA LYS A 101 -15.88 2.51 0.48
C LYS A 101 -14.61 3.36 0.48
N GLY A 102 -13.90 3.35 -0.65
CA GLY A 102 -12.64 4.08 -0.83
C GLY A 102 -11.38 3.23 -0.66
N ILE A 103 -11.53 1.95 -0.27
CA ILE A 103 -10.45 0.96 -0.23
C ILE A 103 -10.67 -0.03 -1.38
N GLY A 104 -9.83 0.06 -2.42
CA GLY A 104 -9.86 -0.87 -3.56
C GLY A 104 -8.84 -1.99 -3.41
N VAL A 105 -8.86 -2.93 -4.36
CA VAL A 105 -7.92 -4.08 -4.40
C VAL A 105 -6.47 -3.62 -4.28
N TRP A 106 -6.08 -2.62 -5.07
CA TRP A 106 -4.72 -2.06 -5.03
C TRP A 106 -4.35 -1.54 -3.63
N THR A 107 -5.25 -0.77 -2.98
CA THR A 107 -5.01 -0.27 -1.62
C THR A 107 -4.86 -1.41 -0.61
N SER A 108 -5.69 -2.45 -0.72
CA SER A 108 -5.58 -3.64 0.14
C SER A 108 -4.28 -4.40 -0.09
N GLU A 109 -3.81 -4.54 -1.33
CA GLU A 109 -2.53 -5.17 -1.65
C GLU A 109 -1.35 -4.36 -1.07
N MET A 110 -1.42 -3.03 -1.14
CA MET A 110 -0.42 -2.17 -0.50
C MET A 110 -0.43 -2.31 1.02
N PHE A 111 -1.61 -2.39 1.65
CA PHE A 111 -1.72 -2.68 3.09
C PHE A 111 -1.10 -4.04 3.45
N LEU A 112 -1.30 -5.07 2.63
CA LEU A 112 -0.65 -6.37 2.84
C LEU A 112 0.88 -6.26 2.83
N ILE A 113 1.44 -5.51 1.88
CA ILE A 113 2.90 -5.37 1.71
C ILE A 113 3.51 -4.54 2.84
N PHE A 114 2.94 -3.38 3.16
CA PHE A 114 3.59 -2.38 4.01
C PHE A 114 3.15 -2.47 5.48
N SER A 115 1.87 -2.72 5.73
CA SER A 115 1.34 -2.85 7.10
C SER A 115 1.51 -4.26 7.63
N LEU A 116 1.01 -5.27 6.89
CA LEU A 116 1.11 -6.67 7.30
C LEU A 116 2.46 -7.35 6.94
N LYS A 117 3.32 -6.66 6.20
CA LYS A 117 4.68 -7.14 5.83
C LYS A 117 4.66 -8.50 5.12
N ARG A 118 3.62 -8.76 4.31
CA ARG A 118 3.51 -9.98 3.50
C ARG A 118 4.52 -9.93 2.36
N GLU A 119 5.34 -10.97 2.25
CA GLU A 119 6.44 -11.00 1.28
C GLU A 119 6.03 -11.46 -0.12
N ASN A 120 4.88 -12.12 -0.26
CA ASN A 120 4.44 -12.80 -1.48
C ASN A 120 3.24 -12.11 -2.17
N VAL A 121 3.18 -10.78 -2.11
CA VAL A 121 2.10 -10.00 -2.74
C VAL A 121 2.64 -9.24 -3.94
N PHE A 122 1.99 -9.39 -5.09
CA PHE A 122 2.36 -8.73 -6.34
C PHE A 122 1.14 -8.01 -6.93
N SER A 123 1.12 -6.68 -6.79
CA SER A 123 -0.03 -5.86 -7.19
C SER A 123 -0.03 -5.57 -8.69
N LEU A 124 -0.80 -6.36 -9.45
CA LEU A 124 -0.90 -6.21 -10.92
C LEU A 124 -1.55 -4.89 -11.35
N GLY A 125 -2.36 -4.28 -10.48
CA GLY A 125 -2.99 -2.99 -10.73
C GLY A 125 -2.06 -1.80 -10.50
N ASP A 126 -0.85 -2.01 -10.01
CA ASP A 126 0.08 -0.93 -9.68
C ASP A 126 0.75 -0.35 -10.94
N LEU A 127 0.43 0.91 -11.25
CA LEU A 127 0.96 1.60 -12.42
C LEU A 127 2.46 1.87 -12.32
N GLY A 128 3.01 2.05 -11.11
CA GLY A 128 4.43 2.26 -10.88
C GLY A 128 5.25 1.01 -11.19
N LEU A 129 4.83 -0.13 -10.66
CA LEU A 129 5.35 -1.47 -10.96
C LEU A 129 5.21 -1.75 -12.46
N PHE A 130 4.05 -1.44 -13.04
CA PHE A 130 3.84 -1.60 -14.48
C PHE A 130 4.84 -0.80 -15.31
N ASN A 131 5.01 0.49 -15.02
CA ASN A 131 5.95 1.35 -15.73
C ASN A 131 7.40 0.91 -15.53
N ALA A 132 7.77 0.47 -14.32
CA ALA A 132 9.08 -0.08 -14.03
C ALA A 132 9.34 -1.36 -14.84
N MET A 133 8.39 -2.29 -14.88
CA MET A 133 8.50 -3.49 -15.71
C MET A 133 8.60 -3.14 -17.20
N LYS A 134 7.82 -2.17 -17.68
CA LYS A 134 7.88 -1.71 -19.07
C LYS A 134 9.27 -1.18 -19.45
N ALA A 135 9.88 -0.37 -18.58
CA ALA A 135 11.22 0.15 -18.80
C ALA A 135 12.28 -0.96 -18.82
N LEU A 136 12.11 -1.99 -18.00
CA LEU A 136 13.10 -3.08 -17.84
C LEU A 136 13.00 -4.17 -18.91
N TYR A 137 11.79 -4.51 -19.35
CA TYR A 137 11.52 -5.63 -20.26
C TYR A 137 11.13 -5.18 -21.67
N ASN A 138 11.44 -3.93 -22.03
CA ASN A 138 11.11 -3.29 -23.32
C ASN A 138 11.33 -4.18 -24.57
N PRO A 139 12.37 -5.02 -24.69
CA PRO A 139 12.56 -5.89 -25.85
C PRO A 139 11.56 -7.07 -25.98
N LEU A 140 10.87 -7.46 -24.90
CA LEU A 140 9.93 -8.60 -24.90
C LEU A 140 8.46 -8.18 -25.06
N LEU A 141 8.16 -6.89 -24.91
CA LEU A 141 6.80 -6.33 -24.93
C LEU A 141 6.22 -6.17 -26.34
N THR A 142 7.02 -6.42 -27.39
CA THR A 142 6.57 -6.47 -28.79
C THR A 142 5.79 -7.74 -29.13
N LYS A 143 5.81 -8.78 -28.26
CA LYS A 143 5.24 -10.10 -28.56
C LYS A 143 3.93 -10.44 -27.81
N TYR A 144 3.59 -9.71 -26.74
CA TYR A 144 2.41 -9.99 -25.89
C TYR A 144 1.63 -8.71 -25.60
N ASP A 145 0.29 -8.77 -25.64
CA ASP A 145 -0.54 -7.72 -25.06
C ASP A 145 -0.35 -7.73 -23.53
N TYR A 146 0.36 -6.73 -23.02
CA TYR A 146 0.84 -6.63 -21.65
C TYR A 146 -0.27 -6.38 -20.62
N LYS A 147 -1.50 -6.08 -21.06
CA LYS A 147 -2.68 -6.00 -20.18
C LYS A 147 -3.32 -7.37 -19.93
N THR A 148 -2.86 -8.42 -20.60
CA THR A 148 -3.41 -9.75 -20.43
C THR A 148 -2.87 -10.41 -19.17
N LYS A 149 -3.76 -11.16 -18.50
CA LYS A 149 -3.41 -12.05 -17.39
C LYS A 149 -2.28 -13.03 -17.78
N GLU A 150 -2.14 -13.31 -19.07
CA GLU A 150 -1.17 -14.22 -19.68
C GLU A 150 0.27 -13.69 -19.60
N PHE A 151 0.50 -12.41 -19.95
CA PHE A 151 1.82 -11.78 -19.78
C PHE A 151 2.25 -11.72 -18.31
N CYS A 152 1.32 -11.36 -17.43
CA CYS A 152 1.56 -11.30 -15.98
C CYS A 152 1.85 -12.69 -15.40
N THR A 153 1.13 -13.72 -15.84
CA THR A 153 1.36 -15.12 -15.43
C THR A 153 2.71 -15.61 -15.95
N HIS A 154 3.09 -15.23 -17.19
CA HIS A 154 4.39 -15.56 -17.75
C HIS A 154 5.53 -14.90 -16.97
N LEU A 155 5.41 -13.62 -16.63
CA LEU A 155 6.37 -12.89 -15.78
C LEU A 155 6.46 -13.49 -14.38
N GLN A 156 5.32 -13.77 -13.76
CA GLN A 156 5.27 -14.39 -12.45
C GLN A 156 5.98 -15.76 -12.50
N ASN A 157 5.69 -16.60 -13.48
CA ASN A 157 6.33 -17.90 -13.64
C ASN A 157 7.82 -17.81 -14.02
N SER A 158 8.24 -16.83 -14.85
CA SER A 158 9.65 -16.63 -15.23
C SER A 158 10.47 -16.06 -14.09
N LEU A 159 9.87 -15.21 -13.24
CA LEU A 159 10.51 -14.64 -12.06
C LEU A 159 10.56 -15.65 -10.89
N PHE A 160 9.52 -16.47 -10.71
CA PHE A 160 9.46 -17.48 -9.65
C PHE A 160 10.28 -18.75 -9.95
N SER A 161 10.43 -19.15 -11.22
CA SER A 161 11.29 -20.30 -11.59
C SER A 161 12.79 -20.02 -11.44
N ALA A 162 13.21 -18.76 -11.49
CA ALA A 162 14.59 -18.34 -11.26
C ALA A 162 14.82 -18.00 -9.76
N THR A 163 14.95 -19.03 -8.93
CA THR A 163 15.37 -18.97 -7.49
C THR A 163 14.70 -17.86 -6.66
N PHE A 164 13.43 -18.06 -6.30
CA PHE A 164 12.67 -17.15 -5.45
C PHE A 164 12.13 -17.88 -4.20
N THR A 165 12.98 -17.96 -3.18
CA THR A 165 12.65 -18.41 -1.80
C THR A 165 12.17 -17.18 -0.98
N PRO A 166 11.49 -17.36 0.17
CA PRO A 166 10.71 -16.33 0.89
C PRO A 166 11.61 -15.39 1.71
N TYR A 167 12.60 -14.79 1.05
CA TYR A 167 13.59 -13.89 1.64
C TYR A 167 13.66 -12.55 0.88
N PHE A 168 12.66 -12.28 0.03
CA PHE A 168 12.70 -11.18 -0.92
C PHE A 168 12.75 -9.81 -0.22
N PHE A 169 12.11 -9.70 0.95
CA PHE A 169 12.07 -8.46 1.72
C PHE A 169 13.41 -8.18 2.43
N LYS A 170 13.98 -9.16 3.14
CA LYS A 170 15.26 -8.99 3.88
C LYS A 170 16.45 -8.76 2.95
N ARG A 171 16.50 -9.44 1.81
CA ARG A 171 17.65 -9.35 0.88
C ARG A 171 17.62 -8.07 0.04
N SER A 172 16.45 -7.62 -0.40
CA SER A 172 16.30 -6.34 -1.11
C SER A 172 16.64 -5.14 -0.22
N TYR A 173 16.28 -5.18 1.06
CA TYR A 173 16.62 -4.13 2.04
C TYR A 173 18.12 -4.09 2.40
N ALA A 174 18.80 -5.24 2.50
CA ALA A 174 20.25 -5.28 2.77
C ALA A 174 21.10 -4.86 1.55
N LEU A 175 20.65 -5.23 0.35
CA LEU A 175 21.35 -4.88 -0.90
C LEU A 175 21.14 -3.40 -1.31
N SER A 176 20.03 -2.76 -0.90
CA SER A 176 19.80 -1.33 -1.16
C SER A 176 20.80 -0.40 -0.46
N LYS A 177 21.51 -0.90 0.56
CA LYS A 177 22.58 -0.17 1.27
C LYS A 177 23.99 -0.35 0.69
N THR A 178 24.18 -1.25 -0.28
CA THR A 178 25.54 -1.69 -0.68
C THR A 178 25.82 -1.72 -2.19
N VAL A 179 24.83 -1.56 -3.06
CA VAL A 179 25.01 -1.80 -4.50
C VAL A 179 25.05 -0.50 -5.32
N ARG A 180 26.20 -0.25 -5.98
CA ARG A 180 26.33 0.71 -7.11
C ARG A 180 25.56 0.19 -8.33
N PRO A 181 24.98 1.06 -9.19
CA PRO A 181 24.12 0.62 -10.28
C PRO A 181 24.93 -0.16 -11.33
N PHE A 182 24.28 -1.08 -12.05
CA PHE A 182 24.79 -1.91 -13.17
C PHE A 182 25.28 -3.34 -12.90
N THR A 183 24.45 -4.18 -12.25
CA THR A 183 24.42 -5.63 -12.55
C THR A 183 22.99 -6.17 -12.48
N ALA A 184 22.72 -7.36 -13.03
CA ALA A 184 21.40 -8.02 -13.03
C ALA A 184 20.79 -8.23 -11.62
N VAL A 185 21.62 -8.21 -10.57
CA VAL A 185 21.19 -8.19 -9.16
C VAL A 185 20.73 -6.77 -8.75
N GLY A 186 21.43 -5.73 -9.23
CA GLY A 186 20.99 -4.34 -9.17
C GLY A 186 19.63 -4.12 -9.85
N LEU A 187 19.37 -4.81 -10.96
CA LEU A 187 18.12 -4.73 -11.73
C LEU A 187 16.88 -5.15 -10.92
N LYS A 188 17.02 -6.16 -10.03
CA LYS A 188 15.94 -6.62 -9.13
C LYS A 188 15.71 -5.67 -7.96
N ILE A 189 16.78 -5.03 -7.47
CA ILE A 189 16.72 -4.01 -6.40
C ILE A 189 16.06 -2.74 -6.94
N THR A 190 16.28 -2.37 -8.20
CA THR A 190 15.66 -1.18 -8.83
C THR A 190 14.14 -1.28 -8.96
N ILE A 191 13.56 -2.47 -9.19
CA ILE A 191 12.10 -2.65 -9.18
C ILE A 191 11.54 -2.31 -7.80
N PHE A 192 12.20 -2.81 -6.75
CA PHE A 192 11.84 -2.50 -5.38
C PHE A 192 12.16 -1.04 -5.01
N TYR A 193 13.24 -0.45 -5.52
CA TYR A 193 13.62 0.93 -5.27
C TYR A 193 12.68 1.91 -5.99
N CYS A 194 12.20 1.60 -7.18
CA CYS A 194 11.20 2.41 -7.88
C CYS A 194 9.82 2.31 -7.21
N LEU A 195 9.43 1.12 -6.73
CA LEU A 195 8.20 0.95 -5.94
C LEU A 195 8.30 1.56 -4.55
N PHE A 196 9.44 1.39 -3.88
CA PHE A 196 9.70 1.92 -2.55
C PHE A 196 9.94 3.44 -2.59
N LEU A 197 10.60 4.01 -3.59
CA LEU A 197 10.69 5.47 -3.74
C LEU A 197 9.35 6.08 -4.14
N TRP A 198 8.53 5.35 -4.89
CA TRP A 198 7.17 5.80 -5.21
C TRP A 198 6.24 5.66 -4.00
N PHE A 199 6.41 4.65 -3.12
CA PHE A 199 5.56 4.40 -1.96
C PHE A 199 6.03 5.04 -0.64
N ALA A 200 7.33 5.18 -0.41
CA ALA A 200 7.92 6.12 0.56
C ALA A 200 7.71 7.58 0.11
N ALA A 201 7.20 7.77 -1.10
CA ALA A 201 6.59 9.02 -1.52
C ALA A 201 5.08 9.11 -1.18
N PHE A 202 4.52 8.18 -0.40
CA PHE A 202 3.16 8.25 0.14
C PHE A 202 3.05 7.96 1.66
N PHE A 203 4.11 7.49 2.33
CA PHE A 203 4.18 7.16 3.77
C PHE A 203 5.49 7.61 4.40
#